data_AF-A0A2K1IYB8-F1
#
_entry.id   AF-A0A2K1IYB8-F1
#
_cell.length_a   1.000
_cell.length_b   1.000
_cell.length_c   1.000
_cell.angle_alpha   90.00
_cell.angle_beta   90.00
_cell.angle_gamma   90.00
#
_symmetry.space_group_name_H-M   'P 1'
#
loop_
_entity.id
_entity.type
_entity.pdbx_description
1 polymer ?
#
loop_
_entity_poly.entity_id
_entity_poly.type
_entity_poly.pdbx_seq_one_letter_code
_entity_poly.pdbx_strand_id
1 'polypeptide(L)'
;MAMAFVTVLGNEKAYGHIYNINDAKNVTFNGIAKASAIADGSPVPRTVQYNPKDFDFSKKKAFSLRDQHIFTSAEKVEKELSFTPEYGLIDGWKDSYNLDFGRGTSRKAANFPTDDMTLEKLGYQGHRSCLDFLLPVIPRYSGKLLNMRQICTLKP
;
A
#
# COMPACT_ATOMS: atom_id res chain seq x y z
N MET A 1 -12.72 -9.26 -3.20
CA MET A 1 -12.06 -10.50 -2.73
C MET A 1 -13.06 -11.55 -2.26
N ALA A 2 -13.98 -11.23 -1.34
CA ALA A 2 -14.94 -12.22 -0.81
C ALA A 2 -15.73 -12.99 -1.88
N MET A 3 -16.17 -12.30 -2.94
CA MET A 3 -16.88 -12.93 -4.07
C MET A 3 -16.07 -14.00 -4.80
N ALA A 4 -14.74 -13.87 -4.87
CA ALA A 4 -13.88 -14.89 -5.47
C ALA A 4 -13.81 -16.18 -4.63
N PHE A 5 -14.03 -16.11 -3.31
CA PHE A 5 -14.14 -17.33 -2.51
C PHE A 5 -15.41 -18.11 -2.85
N VAL A 6 -16.51 -17.40 -3.13
CA VAL A 6 -17.77 -18.03 -3.54
C VAL A 6 -17.60 -18.83 -4.83
N THR A 7 -16.80 -18.35 -5.79
CA THR A 7 -16.55 -19.06 -7.05
C THR A 7 -15.70 -20.34 -6.90
N VAL A 8 -15.01 -20.49 -5.76
CA VAL A 8 -14.18 -21.66 -5.43
C VAL A 8 -14.97 -22.72 -4.67
N LEU A 9 -15.96 -22.34 -3.86
CA LEU A 9 -16.72 -23.27 -3.05
C LEU A 9 -17.49 -24.28 -3.92
N GLY A 10 -17.20 -25.57 -3.72
CA GLY A 10 -17.82 -26.66 -4.49
C GLY A 10 -17.35 -26.78 -5.95
N ASN A 11 -16.37 -25.98 -6.37
CA ASN A 11 -15.85 -26.02 -7.73
C ASN A 11 -14.63 -26.94 -7.84
N GLU A 12 -14.82 -28.14 -8.40
CA GLU A 12 -13.75 -29.12 -8.59
C GLU A 12 -12.57 -28.58 -9.40
N LYS A 13 -12.81 -27.66 -10.34
CA LYS A 13 -11.75 -27.04 -11.15
C LYS A 13 -10.80 -26.18 -10.33
N ALA A 14 -11.23 -25.71 -9.16
CA ALA A 14 -10.40 -24.90 -8.28
C ALA A 14 -9.51 -25.74 -7.35
N TYR A 15 -9.74 -27.06 -7.26
CA TYR A 15 -9.04 -27.94 -6.34
C TYR A 15 -7.55 -28.05 -6.68
N GLY A 16 -6.68 -27.83 -5.69
CA GLY A 16 -5.22 -27.89 -5.86
C GLY A 16 -4.61 -26.73 -6.64
N HIS A 17 -5.40 -25.72 -7.01
CA HIS A 17 -4.95 -24.58 -7.80
C HIS A 17 -4.73 -23.33 -6.95
N ILE A 18 -3.71 -22.55 -7.33
CA ILE A 18 -3.47 -21.20 -6.79
C ILE A 18 -3.98 -20.19 -7.81
N TYR A 19 -4.70 -19.18 -7.32
CA TYR A 19 -5.25 -18.07 -8.09
C TYR A 19 -4.79 -16.74 -7.48
N ASN A 20 -4.35 -15.81 -8.33
CA ASN A 20 -4.14 -14.44 -7.90
C ASN A 20 -5.42 -13.64 -8.11
N ILE A 21 -5.74 -12.79 -7.15
CA ILE A 21 -6.85 -11.84 -7.23
C ILE A 21 -6.23 -10.46 -7.13
N ASN A 22 -6.08 -9.79 -8.28
CA ASN A 22 -5.53 -8.45 -8.38
C ASN A 22 -6.22 -7.68 -9.50
N ASP A 23 -6.07 -6.35 -9.48
CA ASP A 23 -6.48 -5.47 -10.59
C ASP A 23 -5.61 -5.75 -11.83
N ALA A 24 -6.12 -5.46 -13.03
CA ALA A 24 -5.39 -5.56 -14.29
C ALA A 24 -4.19 -4.60 -14.37
N LYS A 25 -4.20 -3.54 -13.54
CA LYS A 25 -3.14 -2.52 -13.51
C LYS A 25 -2.18 -2.73 -12.34
N ASN A 26 -0.89 -2.61 -12.63
CA ASN A 26 0.14 -2.50 -11.61
C ASN A 26 0.21 -1.06 -11.05
N VAL A 27 0.57 -0.93 -9.78
CA VAL A 27 0.69 0.37 -9.11
C VAL A 27 2.09 0.54 -8.53
N THR A 28 2.65 1.74 -8.67
CA THR A 28 3.92 2.13 -8.03
C THR A 28 3.67 2.64 -6.61
N PHE A 29 4.70 2.72 -5.76
CA PHE A 29 4.55 3.35 -4.44
C PHE A 29 4.01 4.78 -4.53
N ASN A 30 4.49 5.56 -5.51
CA ASN A 30 3.96 6.89 -5.80
C ASN A 30 2.50 6.87 -6.23
N GLY A 31 2.09 5.85 -6.99
CA GLY A 31 0.70 5.62 -7.36
C GLY A 31 -0.17 5.32 -6.13
N ILE A 32 0.33 4.50 -5.21
CA ILE A 32 -0.34 4.20 -3.94
C ILE A 32 -0.46 5.48 -3.09
N ALA A 33 0.63 6.24 -2.92
CA ALA A 33 0.63 7.51 -2.17
C ALA A 33 -0.38 8.53 -2.73
N LYS A 34 -0.49 8.62 -4.05
CA LYS A 34 -1.50 9.44 -4.73
C LYS A 34 -2.92 8.90 -4.51
N ALA A 35 -3.11 7.59 -4.62
CA ALA A 35 -4.42 6.95 -4.41
C ALA A 35 -4.96 7.20 -3.00
N SER A 36 -4.09 7.13 -1.98
CA SER A 36 -4.48 7.40 -0.60
C SER A 36 -4.90 8.85 -0.38
N ALA A 37 -4.14 9.81 -0.91
CA ALA A 37 -4.48 11.23 -0.84
C ALA A 37 -5.82 11.55 -1.54
N ILE A 38 -6.11 10.87 -2.65
CA ILE A 38 -7.41 10.98 -3.32
C ILE A 38 -8.55 10.36 -2.48
N ALA A 39 -8.25 9.30 -1.72
CA ALA A 39 -9.24 8.56 -0.94
C ALA A 39 -9.69 9.31 0.32
N ASP A 40 -8.78 10.01 1.00
CA ASP A 40 -9.06 10.76 2.22
C ASP A 40 -9.24 12.28 1.98
N GLY A 41 -9.00 12.75 0.76
CA GLY A 41 -9.06 14.17 0.39
C GLY A 41 -7.83 14.97 0.82
N SER A 42 -6.76 14.32 1.27
CA SER A 42 -5.51 14.97 1.63
C SER A 42 -4.77 15.51 0.40
N PRO A 43 -3.86 16.49 0.59
CA PRO A 43 -2.96 16.92 -0.48
C PRO A 43 -2.12 15.74 -1.02
N VAL A 44 -1.89 15.72 -2.32
CA VAL A 44 -1.02 14.70 -2.93
C VAL A 44 0.41 14.86 -2.41
N PRO A 45 1.03 13.81 -1.83
CA PRO A 45 2.37 13.92 -1.27
C PRO A 45 3.44 14.04 -2.34
N ARG A 46 4.53 14.74 -2.00
CA ARG A 46 5.75 14.81 -2.82
C ARG A 46 6.64 13.62 -2.50
N THR A 47 6.96 12.80 -3.49
CA THR A 47 7.95 11.72 -3.34
C THR A 47 9.37 12.27 -3.27
N VAL A 48 10.14 11.79 -2.30
CA VAL A 48 11.57 12.04 -2.15
C VAL A 48 12.32 10.72 -2.31
N GLN A 49 13.21 10.68 -3.30
CA GLN A 49 14.13 9.56 -3.51
C GLN A 49 15.36 9.75 -2.64
N TYR A 50 15.79 8.69 -1.96
CA TYR A 50 17.04 8.70 -1.20
C TYR A 50 17.74 7.34 -1.33
N ASN A 51 19.04 7.32 -1.09
CA ASN A 51 19.79 6.08 -0.99
C ASN A 51 19.93 5.71 0.51
N PRO A 52 19.33 4.60 0.97
CA PRO A 52 19.38 4.19 2.38
C PRO A 52 20.80 3.99 2.93
N LYS A 53 21.79 3.72 2.05
CA LYS A 53 23.20 3.58 2.45
C LYS A 53 23.81 4.89 2.96
N ASP A 54 23.21 6.03 2.60
CA ASP A 54 23.71 7.34 3.00
C ASP A 54 23.22 7.74 4.41
N PHE A 55 22.48 6.87 5.09
CA PHE A 55 21.82 7.13 6.37
C PHE A 55 22.25 6.11 7.42
N ASP A 56 22.61 6.60 8.60
CA ASP A 56 22.79 5.79 9.80
C ASP A 56 21.59 6.02 10.72
N PHE A 57 20.74 5.01 10.84
CA PHE A 57 19.56 5.05 11.73
C PHE A 57 19.89 4.53 13.14
N SER A 58 21.16 4.32 13.46
CA SER A 58 21.63 3.74 14.72
C SER A 58 20.91 2.42 15.02
N LYS A 59 20.22 2.31 16.17
CA LYS A 59 19.43 1.12 16.56
C LYS A 59 18.00 1.12 15.98
N LYS A 60 17.56 2.19 15.32
CA LYS A 60 16.20 2.29 14.77
C LYS A 60 16.14 1.54 13.44
N LYS A 61 15.08 0.76 13.25
CA LYS A 61 14.86 0.02 12.01
C LYS A 61 14.08 0.88 11.04
N ALA A 62 14.70 1.24 9.91
CA ALA A 62 13.98 1.86 8.80
C ALA A 62 12.92 0.92 8.24
N PHE A 63 11.84 1.49 7.71
CA PHE A 63 10.81 0.72 7.06
C PHE A 63 11.42 -0.07 5.88
N SER A 64 11.28 -1.40 5.90
CA SER A 64 11.97 -2.27 4.95
C SER A 64 11.29 -2.25 3.59
N LEU A 65 11.70 -1.32 2.75
CA LEU A 65 11.27 -1.25 1.36
C LEU A 65 12.10 -2.25 0.54
N ARG A 66 11.45 -3.22 -0.09
CA ARG A 66 12.14 -4.20 -0.95
C ARG A 66 12.43 -3.60 -2.32
N ASP A 67 13.60 -3.91 -2.87
CA ASP A 67 14.00 -3.45 -4.21
C ASP A 67 13.33 -4.27 -5.34
N GLN A 68 12.59 -5.35 -5.02
CA GLN A 68 11.99 -6.25 -6.00
C GLN A 68 10.52 -5.95 -6.28
N HIS A 69 10.14 -5.92 -7.57
CA HIS A 69 8.75 -5.81 -7.99
C HIS A 69 8.00 -7.14 -7.84
N ILE A 70 6.75 -7.07 -7.38
CA ILE A 70 5.83 -8.22 -7.36
C ILE A 70 4.81 -7.97 -8.45
N PHE A 71 4.80 -8.85 -9.45
CA PHE A 71 3.81 -8.85 -10.52
C PHE A 71 3.02 -10.14 -10.44
N THR A 72 1.70 -10.03 -10.52
CA THR A 72 0.78 -11.17 -10.57
C THR A 72 -0.25 -10.93 -11.67
N SER A 73 -0.82 -12.02 -12.18
CA SER A 73 -1.86 -11.97 -13.20
C SER A 73 -3.16 -12.60 -12.70
N ALA A 74 -4.28 -11.92 -12.96
CA ALA A 74 -5.63 -12.39 -12.70
C ALA A 74 -6.20 -13.26 -13.85
N GLU A 75 -5.49 -13.40 -14.97
CA GLU A 75 -6.00 -14.12 -16.14
C GLU A 75 -6.46 -15.54 -15.82
N LYS A 76 -5.77 -16.22 -14.90
CA LYS A 76 -6.13 -17.59 -14.52
C LYS A 76 -7.51 -17.65 -13.86
N VAL A 77 -7.79 -16.72 -12.96
CA VAL A 77 -9.07 -16.68 -12.23
C VAL A 77 -10.22 -16.27 -13.17
N GLU A 78 -9.93 -15.37 -14.11
CA GLU A 78 -10.87 -14.96 -15.16
C GLU A 78 -11.21 -16.13 -16.09
N LYS A 79 -10.21 -16.87 -16.56
CA LYS A 79 -10.39 -17.99 -17.49
C LYS A 79 -11.06 -19.20 -16.85
N GLU A 80 -10.63 -19.59 -15.66
CA GLU A 80 -11.06 -20.86 -15.04
C GLU A 80 -12.29 -20.70 -14.15
N LEU A 81 -12.44 -19.57 -13.47
CA LEU A 81 -13.53 -19.32 -12.52
C LEU A 81 -14.54 -18.27 -13.02
N SER A 82 -14.35 -17.72 -14.23
CA SER A 82 -15.21 -16.66 -14.79
C SER A 82 -15.37 -15.47 -13.83
N PHE A 83 -14.33 -15.20 -13.04
CA PHE A 83 -14.34 -14.15 -12.03
C PHE A 83 -13.58 -12.93 -12.55
N THR A 84 -14.23 -11.77 -12.57
CA THR A 84 -13.61 -10.48 -12.89
C THR A 84 -13.67 -9.57 -11.66
N PRO A 85 -12.54 -8.97 -11.23
CA PRO A 85 -12.56 -7.98 -10.16
C PRO A 85 -13.45 -6.78 -10.51
N GLU A 86 -14.40 -6.45 -9.64
CA GLU A 86 -15.38 -5.37 -9.86
C GLU A 86 -14.86 -3.99 -9.44
N TYR A 87 -13.93 -3.95 -8.49
CA TYR A 87 -13.46 -2.70 -7.88
C TYR A 87 -12.07 -2.34 -8.37
N GLY A 88 -11.93 -1.11 -8.86
CA GLY A 88 -10.63 -0.53 -9.17
C GLY A 88 -9.88 -0.09 -7.91
N LEU A 89 -8.58 0.15 -8.06
CA LEU A 89 -7.71 0.59 -6.96
C LEU A 89 -8.32 1.75 -6.15
N ILE A 90 -8.67 2.88 -6.78
CA ILE A 90 -9.11 4.09 -6.07
C ILE A 90 -10.37 3.85 -5.25
N ASP A 91 -11.34 3.10 -5.80
CA ASP A 91 -12.61 2.83 -5.11
C ASP A 91 -12.37 1.92 -3.90
N GLY A 92 -11.54 0.89 -4.04
CA GLY A 92 -11.14 0.05 -2.90
C GLY A 92 -10.41 0.82 -1.80
N TRP A 93 -9.60 1.82 -2.16
CA TRP A 93 -8.93 2.70 -1.19
C TRP A 93 -9.92 3.62 -0.46
N LYS A 94 -10.89 4.20 -1.18
CA LYS A 94 -11.97 5.01 -0.58
C LYS A 94 -12.84 4.20 0.37
N ASP A 95 -13.23 3.00 -0.03
CA ASP A 95 -14.02 2.10 0.80
C ASP A 95 -13.26 1.71 2.07
N SER A 96 -11.97 1.33 1.96
CA SER A 96 -11.12 1.03 3.11
C SER A 96 -11.01 2.22 4.07
N TYR A 97 -10.82 3.43 3.52
CA TYR A 97 -10.77 4.64 4.33
C TYR A 97 -12.11 4.89 5.05
N ASN A 98 -13.23 4.88 4.33
CA ASN A 98 -14.54 5.23 4.88
C ASN A 98 -15.09 4.19 5.88
N LEU A 99 -14.79 2.92 5.67
CA LEU A 99 -15.35 1.81 6.46
C LEU A 99 -14.47 1.39 7.63
N ASP A 100 -13.17 1.67 7.58
CA ASP A 100 -12.22 1.30 8.62
C ASP A 100 -11.50 2.55 9.16
N PHE A 101 -10.54 3.11 8.43
CA PHE A 101 -9.60 4.09 8.99
C PHE A 101 -10.24 5.43 9.39
N GLY A 102 -11.03 6.05 8.51
CA GLY A 102 -11.69 7.33 8.71
C GLY A 102 -12.71 7.34 9.85
N ARG A 103 -13.07 6.15 10.38
CA ARG A 103 -13.93 6.01 11.57
C ARG A 103 -13.17 6.20 12.88
N GLY A 104 -11.85 6.36 12.85
CA GLY A 104 -11.03 6.56 14.06
C GLY A 104 -10.86 5.32 14.93
N THR A 105 -11.22 4.13 14.43
CA THR A 105 -11.04 2.83 15.11
C THR A 105 -9.59 2.32 15.06
N SER A 106 -8.69 3.08 14.44
CA SER A 106 -7.29 2.71 14.28
C SER A 106 -6.58 2.57 15.64
N ARG A 107 -5.99 1.39 15.90
CA ARG A 107 -5.56 1.00 17.25
C ARG A 107 -4.33 1.75 17.79
N LYS A 108 -3.53 2.39 16.92
CA LYS A 108 -2.33 3.19 17.28
C LYS A 108 -2.01 4.18 16.16
N ALA A 109 -1.60 5.39 16.53
CA ALA A 109 -1.04 6.36 15.59
C ALA A 109 0.20 5.76 14.89
N ALA A 110 0.27 5.97 13.58
CA ALA A 110 1.48 5.67 12.81
C ALA A 110 2.64 6.57 13.30
N ASN A 111 3.85 6.02 13.32
CA ASN A 111 5.04 6.76 13.73
C ASN A 111 6.27 6.17 13.00
N PHE A 112 6.88 6.98 12.12
CA PHE A 112 8.04 6.61 11.31
C PHE A 112 9.22 7.54 11.59
N PRO A 113 9.87 7.46 12.77
CA PRO A 113 10.89 8.42 13.17
C PRO A 113 12.16 8.34 12.32
N THR A 114 12.40 7.22 11.63
CA THR A 114 13.49 7.10 10.65
C THR A 114 13.22 7.90 9.39
N ASP A 115 11.97 8.06 9.01
CA ASP A 115 11.59 8.83 7.83
C ASP A 115 11.78 10.31 8.13
N ASP A 116 11.35 10.78 9.32
CA ASP A 116 11.58 12.15 9.78
C ASP A 116 13.08 12.50 9.76
N MET A 117 13.93 11.61 10.31
CA MET A 117 15.39 11.76 10.25
C MET A 117 15.92 11.85 8.81
N THR A 118 15.34 11.08 7.89
CA THR A 118 15.72 11.15 6.48
C THR A 118 15.31 12.48 5.84
N LEU A 119 14.10 12.95 6.12
CA LEU A 119 13.58 14.21 5.59
C LEU A 119 14.37 15.42 6.08
N GLU A 120 14.68 15.46 7.37
CA GLU A 120 15.51 16.51 7.96
C GLU A 120 16.88 16.58 7.30
N LYS A 121 17.56 15.43 7.16
CA LYS A 121 18.89 15.37 6.52
C LYS A 121 18.85 15.75 5.04
N LEU A 122 17.73 15.56 4.36
CA LEU A 122 17.51 15.96 2.98
C LEU A 122 17.02 17.41 2.82
N GLY A 123 16.89 18.17 3.92
CA GLY A 123 16.47 19.58 3.92
C GLY A 123 14.96 19.82 3.89
N TYR A 124 14.15 18.79 4.15
CA TYR A 124 12.69 18.86 4.22
C TYR A 124 12.20 19.05 5.67
N GLN A 125 12.74 20.04 6.38
CA GLN A 125 12.33 20.28 7.77
C GLN A 125 10.82 20.62 7.86
N GLY A 126 10.15 20.05 8.86
CA GLY A 126 8.70 20.22 9.07
C GLY A 126 7.81 19.39 8.14
N HIS A 127 8.38 18.62 7.21
CA HIS A 127 7.63 17.62 6.44
C HIS A 127 7.48 16.32 7.22
N ARG A 128 6.37 15.62 7.02
CA ARG A 128 6.13 14.27 7.58
C ARG A 128 6.09 13.19 6.52
N SER A 129 6.36 11.95 6.92
CA SER A 129 6.24 10.78 6.06
C SER A 129 4.80 10.58 5.59
N CYS A 130 4.62 10.25 4.32
CA CYS A 130 3.34 9.80 3.79
C CYS A 130 2.94 8.43 4.35
N LEU A 131 3.89 7.66 4.92
CA LEU A 131 3.57 6.39 5.57
C LEU A 131 2.62 6.57 6.76
N ASP A 132 2.63 7.76 7.38
CA ASP A 132 1.67 8.14 8.42
C ASP A 132 0.21 8.10 7.91
N PHE A 133 0.01 8.28 6.60
CA PHE A 133 -1.27 8.31 5.92
C PHE A 133 -1.56 7.03 5.12
N LEU A 134 -0.53 6.38 4.58
CA LEU A 134 -0.64 5.17 3.76
C LEU A 134 -0.98 3.93 4.59
N LEU A 135 -0.21 3.67 5.65
CA LEU A 135 -0.30 2.42 6.41
C LEU A 135 -1.57 2.25 7.25
N PRO A 136 -2.26 3.33 7.68
CA PRO A 136 -3.54 3.15 8.33
C PRO A 136 -4.69 2.71 7.42
N VAL A 137 -4.60 2.98 6.10
CA VAL A 137 -5.61 2.61 5.10
C VAL A 137 -5.30 1.26 4.41
N ILE A 138 -4.03 0.84 4.46
CA ILE A 138 -3.63 -0.52 4.07
C ILE A 138 -4.06 -1.47 5.20
N PRO A 139 -4.92 -2.47 4.94
CA PRO A 139 -5.27 -3.47 5.94
C PRO A 139 -3.99 -4.06 6.52
N ARG A 140 -3.89 -4.20 7.86
CA ARG A 140 -2.73 -4.79 8.57
C ARG A 140 -2.41 -6.25 8.19
N TYR A 141 -3.00 -6.77 7.12
CA TYR A 141 -2.65 -8.04 6.50
C TYR A 141 -1.46 -7.86 5.55
N SER A 142 -0.29 -7.70 6.18
CA SER A 142 1.04 -8.12 5.74
C SER A 142 2.07 -7.01 5.99
N GLY A 143 3.02 -7.29 6.87
CA GLY A 143 4.26 -6.53 6.96
C GLY A 143 5.17 -6.73 5.73
N LYS A 144 4.59 -6.82 4.52
CA LYS A 144 5.28 -7.17 3.26
C LYS A 144 4.77 -6.40 2.03
N LEU A 145 3.85 -5.43 2.15
CA LEU A 145 3.12 -4.88 0.99
C LEU A 145 3.67 -3.59 0.36
N LEU A 146 4.81 -3.04 0.80
CA LEU A 146 5.31 -1.79 0.22
C LEU A 146 6.77 -1.94 -0.24
N ASN A 147 6.97 -1.71 -1.54
CA ASN A 147 8.24 -1.84 -2.26
C ASN A 147 8.88 -0.46 -2.51
N MET A 148 10.22 -0.44 -2.51
CA MET A 148 11.17 0.59 -2.99
C MET A 148 11.42 1.85 -2.16
N ARG A 149 12.70 2.27 -2.18
CA ARG A 149 13.41 3.35 -1.44
C ARG A 149 12.86 4.77 -1.64
N GLN A 150 11.62 5.01 -1.23
CA GLN A 150 10.95 6.30 -1.37
C GLN A 150 10.26 6.68 -0.07
N ILE A 151 10.54 7.87 0.43
CA ILE A 151 9.72 8.52 1.45
C ILE A 151 8.92 9.56 0.70
N CYS A 152 7.59 9.53 0.75
CA CYS A 152 6.83 10.69 0.31
C CYS A 152 6.59 11.62 1.50
N THR A 153 6.42 12.89 1.19
CA THR A 153 6.35 13.98 2.15
C THR A 153 5.12 14.80 1.92
N LEU A 154 4.52 15.28 3.01
CA LEU A 154 3.50 16.32 2.94
C LEU A 154 4.11 17.61 3.51
N LYS A 155 3.81 18.73 2.85
CA LYS A 155 4.00 20.04 3.49
C LYS A 155 2.92 20.19 4.57
N PRO A 156 3.21 20.88 5.69
CA PRO A 156 2.18 21.27 6.65
C PRO A 156 1.08 22.10 5.98
#